data_AF-A0A1G8TZJ0-F1
#
_entry.id   AF-A0A1G8TZJ0-F1
#
_cell.length_a   1.000
_cell.length_b   1.000
_cell.length_c   1.000
_cell.angle_alpha   90.00
_cell.angle_beta   90.00
_cell.angle_gamma   90.00
#
_symmetry.space_group_name_H-M   'P 1'
#
loop_
_entity.id
_entity.type
_entity.pdbx_description
1 polymer ?
#
loop_
_entity_poly.entity_id
_entity_poly.type
_entity_poly.pdbx_seq_one_letter_code
_entity_poly.pdbx_strand_id
1 'polypeptide(L)'
;MLPIIYFTSIAAILFLALRMTCGACVMGANTGAGRPGLPLMPLGWALSLFLAVTFVVCVVFDLIFPDYAMYETWAGLLPGFVWLTPVSFIIGLVESFLYGWYAALIFGGLFNAIANREVKL
;
A
#
# COMPACT_ATOMS: atom_id res chain seq x y z
N MET A 1 2.43 3.89 -19.29
CA MET A 1 0.98 3.63 -19.42
C MET A 1 0.60 2.19 -19.08
N LEU A 2 1.18 1.18 -19.75
CA LEU A 2 0.93 -0.24 -19.42
C LEU A 2 1.17 -0.63 -17.94
N PRO A 3 2.29 -0.22 -17.28
CA PRO A 3 2.54 -0.60 -15.88
C PRO A 3 1.61 0.10 -14.87
N ILE A 4 1.21 1.36 -15.13
CA ILE A 4 0.22 2.09 -14.30
C ILE A 4 -1.12 1.37 -14.35
N ILE A 5 -1.58 1.04 -15.56
CA ILE A 5 -2.86 0.35 -15.77
C ILE A 5 -2.80 -1.02 -15.12
N TYR A 6 -1.71 -1.78 -15.29
CA TYR A 6 -1.55 -3.09 -14.67
C TYR A 6 -1.61 -3.01 -13.13
N PHE A 7 -0.84 -2.12 -12.51
CA PHE A 7 -0.78 -1.99 -11.06
C PHE A 7 -2.11 -1.52 -10.47
N THR A 8 -2.71 -0.47 -11.05
CA THR A 8 -4.01 0.04 -10.60
C THR A 8 -5.14 -0.96 -10.82
N SER A 9 -5.13 -1.68 -11.95
CA SER A 9 -6.10 -2.76 -12.22
C SER A 9 -5.96 -3.88 -11.21
N ILE A 10 -4.74 -4.34 -10.93
CA ILE A 10 -4.50 -5.42 -9.96
C ILE A 10 -4.89 -4.98 -8.55
N ALA A 11 -4.52 -3.78 -8.12
CA ALA A 11 -4.91 -3.26 -6.82
C ALA A 11 -6.43 -3.12 -6.70
N ALA A 12 -7.11 -2.61 -7.73
CA ALA A 12 -8.57 -2.49 -7.76
C ALA A 12 -9.27 -3.85 -7.78
N ILE A 13 -8.79 -4.79 -8.59
CA ILE A 13 -9.31 -6.17 -8.68
C ILE A 13 -9.10 -6.88 -7.34
N LEU A 14 -7.93 -6.77 -6.73
CA LEU A 14 -7.65 -7.35 -5.40
C LEU A 14 -8.55 -6.73 -4.34
N PHE A 15 -8.72 -5.40 -4.34
CA PHE A 15 -9.63 -4.71 -3.42
C PHE A 15 -11.07 -5.20 -3.57
N LEU A 16 -11.59 -5.26 -4.80
CA LEU A 16 -12.92 -5.79 -5.07
C LEU A 16 -13.04 -7.27 -4.70
N ALA A 17 -12.08 -8.10 -5.10
CA ALA A 17 -12.09 -9.54 -4.82
C ALA A 17 -12.03 -9.83 -3.31
N LEU A 18 -11.19 -9.12 -2.56
CA LEU A 18 -11.08 -9.24 -1.10
C LEU A 18 -12.36 -8.77 -0.41
N ARG A 19 -13.01 -7.71 -0.91
CA ARG A 19 -14.29 -7.24 -0.40
C ARG A 19 -15.43 -8.23 -0.68
N MET A 20 -15.45 -8.86 -1.87
CA MET A 20 -16.55 -9.71 -2.34
C MET A 20 -16.47 -11.17 -1.87
N THR A 21 -15.28 -11.72 -1.61
CA THR A 21 -15.12 -13.15 -1.29
C THR A 21 -15.32 -13.47 0.19
N CYS A 22 -14.77 -12.68 1.13
CA CYS A 22 -14.98 -12.91 2.57
C CYS A 22 -14.56 -11.69 3.43
N GLY A 23 -15.19 -10.53 3.20
CA GLY A 23 -14.84 -9.26 3.87
C GLY A 23 -14.78 -9.34 5.41
N ALA A 24 -15.59 -10.18 6.05
CA ALA A 24 -15.59 -10.35 7.51
C ALA A 24 -14.36 -11.09 8.06
N CYS A 25 -13.80 -12.04 7.33
CA CYS A 25 -12.58 -12.77 7.71
C CYS A 25 -11.33 -11.94 7.46
N VAL A 26 -11.33 -11.15 6.39
CA VAL A 26 -10.25 -10.24 6.00
C VAL A 26 -10.23 -9.03 6.96
N MET A 27 -11.36 -8.38 7.21
CA MET A 27 -11.46 -7.20 8.10
C MET A 27 -11.34 -7.50 9.59
N GLY A 28 -11.16 -8.76 10.01
CA GLY A 28 -10.99 -9.11 11.42
C GLY A 28 -12.26 -8.97 12.26
N ALA A 29 -13.45 -8.90 11.65
CA ALA A 29 -14.72 -8.65 12.36
C ALA A 29 -15.10 -9.75 13.37
N ASN A 30 -14.44 -10.92 13.33
CA ASN A 30 -14.67 -12.05 14.23
C ASN A 30 -13.60 -12.20 15.34
N THR A 31 -12.72 -11.22 15.56
CA THR A 31 -11.80 -11.26 16.70
C THR A 31 -12.52 -10.87 17.98
N GLY A 32 -13.28 -11.81 18.55
CA GLY A 32 -13.65 -11.76 19.96
C GLY A 32 -12.37 -11.68 20.81
N ALA A 33 -12.47 -10.98 21.95
CA ALA A 33 -11.37 -10.71 22.87
C ALA A 33 -10.44 -11.92 23.05
N GLY A 34 -9.25 -11.88 22.43
CA GLY A 34 -8.23 -12.94 22.52
C GLY A 34 -7.73 -13.54 21.21
N ARG A 35 -8.32 -13.22 20.04
CA ARG A 35 -7.80 -13.70 18.74
C ARG A 35 -6.75 -12.75 18.15
N PRO A 36 -5.57 -13.23 17.73
CA PRO A 36 -4.59 -12.40 17.01
C PRO A 36 -5.16 -12.00 15.65
N GLY A 37 -5.36 -10.69 15.44
CA GLY A 37 -5.82 -10.14 14.16
C GLY A 37 -5.39 -8.69 14.00
N LEU A 38 -5.03 -8.33 12.77
CA LEU A 38 -4.64 -6.98 12.41
C LEU A 38 -5.87 -6.16 12.00
N PRO A 39 -6.08 -4.97 12.59
CA PRO A 39 -7.16 -4.09 12.20
C PRO A 39 -6.84 -3.44 10.85
N LEU A 40 -7.38 -3.99 9.76
CA LEU A 40 -7.02 -3.62 8.39
C LEU A 40 -7.26 -2.14 8.05
N MET A 41 -8.32 -1.54 8.56
CA MET A 41 -8.64 -0.15 8.26
C MET A 41 -7.58 0.80 8.86
N PRO A 42 -7.29 0.76 10.18
CA PRO A 42 -6.15 1.49 10.74
C PRO A 42 -4.81 1.16 10.08
N LEU A 43 -4.56 -0.12 9.77
CA LEU A 43 -3.31 -0.55 9.12
C LEU A 43 -3.13 0.07 7.73
N GLY A 44 -4.19 0.07 6.92
CA GLY A 44 -4.21 0.66 5.58
C GLY A 44 -3.91 2.15 5.63
N TRP A 45 -4.59 2.90 6.50
CA TRP A 45 -4.32 4.33 6.68
C TRP A 45 -2.89 4.60 7.17
N ALA A 46 -2.42 3.85 8.17
CA ALA A 46 -1.08 4.03 8.73
C ALA A 46 0.01 3.78 7.69
N LEU A 47 -0.06 2.66 6.95
CA LEU A 47 0.92 2.33 5.91
C LEU A 47 0.88 3.33 4.74
N SER A 48 -0.31 3.77 4.34
CA SER A 48 -0.47 4.72 3.23
C SER A 48 0.07 6.10 3.57
N LEU A 49 -0.22 6.60 4.77
CA LEU A 49 0.31 7.88 5.25
C LEU A 49 1.81 7.80 5.48
N PHE A 50 2.31 6.71 6.05
CA PHE A 50 3.75 6.47 6.22
C PHE A 50 4.47 6.55 4.87
N LEU A 51 4.04 5.79 3.87
CA LEU A 51 4.66 5.80 2.54
C LEU A 51 4.55 7.17 1.84
N ALA A 52 3.40 7.83 1.94
CA ALA A 52 3.23 9.17 1.37
C ALA A 52 4.18 10.19 2.01
N VAL A 53 4.33 10.17 3.34
CA VAL A 53 5.28 11.04 4.05
C VAL A 53 6.72 10.69 3.69
N THR A 54 7.08 9.41 3.66
CA THR A 54 8.42 8.97 3.25
C THR A 54 8.76 9.43 1.84
N PHE A 55 7.83 9.32 0.89
CA PHE A 55 8.00 9.83 -0.46
C PHE A 55 8.34 11.34 -0.48
N VAL A 56 7.59 12.16 0.28
CA VAL A 56 7.86 13.60 0.38
C VAL A 56 9.23 13.87 0.99
N VAL A 57 9.59 13.15 2.06
CA VAL A 57 10.90 13.27 2.70
C VAL A 57 12.02 12.91 1.71
N CYS A 58 11.86 11.85 0.92
CA CYS A 58 12.82 11.46 -0.10
C CYS A 58 12.97 12.54 -1.19
N VAL A 59 11.86 13.10 -1.69
CA VAL A 59 11.92 14.19 -2.67
C VAL A 59 12.65 15.40 -2.10
N VAL A 60 12.37 15.81 -0.86
CA VAL A 60 13.07 16.93 -0.22
C VAL A 60 14.55 16.62 -0.02
N PHE A 61 14.90 15.38 0.36
CA PHE A 61 16.29 14.95 0.53
C PHE A 61 17.07 15.03 -0.78
N ASP A 62 16.51 14.51 -1.88
CA ASP A 62 17.12 14.53 -3.21
C ASP A 62 17.33 15.97 -3.73
N LEU A 63 16.50 16.93 -3.31
CA LEU A 63 16.69 18.35 -3.62
C LEU A 63 17.83 19.00 -2.83
N ILE A 64 18.08 18.55 -1.59
CA ILE A 64 19.16 19.06 -0.74
C ILE A 64 20.49 18.40 -1.11
N PHE A 65 20.46 17.11 -1.45
CA PHE A 65 21.64 16.26 -1.70
C PHE A 65 21.55 15.55 -3.05
N PRO A 66 21.67 16.28 -4.18
CA PRO A 66 21.46 15.72 -5.52
C PRO A 66 22.45 14.61 -5.89
N ASP A 67 23.67 14.61 -5.32
CA ASP A 67 24.68 13.56 -5.55
C ASP A 67 24.29 12.20 -4.95
N TYR A 68 23.30 12.19 -4.04
CA TYR A 68 22.78 10.99 -3.38
C TYR A 68 21.31 10.73 -3.76
N ALA A 69 20.88 11.24 -4.91
CA ALA A 69 19.49 11.19 -5.34
C ALA A 69 18.95 9.75 -5.42
N MET A 70 17.83 9.50 -4.74
CA MET A 70 17.14 8.21 -4.72
C MET A 70 15.98 8.12 -5.71
N TYR A 71 15.61 9.23 -6.39
CA TYR A 71 14.47 9.28 -7.29
C TYR A 71 14.51 8.23 -8.40
N GLU A 72 15.69 7.76 -8.80
CA GLU A 72 15.84 6.70 -9.81
C GLU A 72 15.21 5.37 -9.34
N THR A 73 15.30 5.08 -8.03
CA THR A 73 14.64 3.91 -7.43
C THR A 73 13.13 4.07 -7.49
N TRP A 74 12.65 5.28 -7.21
CA TRP A 74 11.24 5.62 -7.27
C TRP A 74 10.70 5.62 -8.71
N ALA A 75 11.48 6.07 -9.69
CA ALA A 75 11.11 6.06 -11.10
C ALA A 75 10.85 4.63 -11.63
N GLY A 76 11.58 3.64 -11.11
CA GLY A 76 11.33 2.23 -11.41
C GLY A 76 10.05 1.67 -10.75
N LEU A 77 9.65 2.21 -9.59
CA LEU A 77 8.52 1.73 -8.79
C LEU A 77 7.20 2.48 -9.08
N LEU A 78 7.30 3.74 -9.50
CA LEU A 78 6.20 4.67 -9.73
C LEU A 78 6.03 4.90 -11.24
N PRO A 79 5.24 4.06 -11.91
CA PRO A 79 5.12 4.17 -13.35
C PRO A 79 4.54 5.54 -13.77
N GLY A 80 5.22 6.23 -14.69
CA GLY A 80 4.84 7.59 -15.09
C GLY A 80 5.38 8.70 -14.18
N PHE A 81 6.15 8.35 -13.15
CA PHE A 81 6.96 9.31 -12.42
C PHE A 81 8.11 9.82 -13.30
N VAL A 82 8.23 11.14 -13.36
CA VAL A 82 9.32 11.87 -14.03
C VAL A 82 9.90 12.83 -13.00
N TRP A 83 11.22 12.89 -12.85
CA TRP A 83 11.83 13.73 -11.82
C TRP A 83 11.41 15.20 -11.97
N LEU A 84 11.10 15.87 -10.85
CA LEU A 84 10.86 17.32 -10.75
C LEU A 84 9.69 17.91 -11.56
N THR A 85 8.71 17.11 -11.99
CA THR A 85 7.46 17.66 -12.57
C THR A 85 6.34 17.74 -11.52
N PRO A 86 5.53 18.81 -11.49
CA PRO A 86 4.41 18.92 -10.54
C PRO A 86 3.39 17.78 -10.67
N VAL A 87 3.16 17.32 -11.90
CA VAL A 87 2.22 16.22 -12.19
C VAL A 87 2.75 14.90 -11.66
N SER A 88 4.02 14.58 -11.90
CA SER A 88 4.63 13.35 -11.42
C SER A 88 4.75 13.31 -9.90
N PHE A 89 4.95 14.44 -9.23
CA PHE A 89 4.95 14.51 -7.77
C PHE A 89 3.59 14.07 -7.20
N ILE A 90 2.48 14.54 -7.79
CA ILE A 90 1.13 14.13 -7.39
C ILE A 90 0.91 12.64 -7.68
N ILE A 91 1.36 12.17 -8.85
CA ILE A 91 1.30 10.73 -9.20
C ILE A 91 2.04 9.90 -8.15
N GLY A 92 3.27 10.29 -7.81
CA GLY A 92 4.09 9.58 -6.81
C GLY A 92 3.44 9.54 -5.43
N LEU A 93 2.79 10.63 -5.00
CA LEU A 93 2.00 10.67 -3.77
C LEU A 93 0.81 9.70 -3.81
N VAL A 94 0.02 9.74 -4.88
CA VAL A 94 -1.17 8.88 -5.03
C VAL A 94 -0.77 7.42 -5.09
N GLU A 95 0.25 7.08 -5.88
CA GLU A 95 0.73 5.70 -6.01
C GLU A 95 1.34 5.20 -4.69
N SER A 96 2.14 6.00 -3.99
CA SER A 96 2.67 5.65 -2.66
C SER A 96 1.56 5.37 -1.65
N PHE A 97 0.50 6.19 -1.67
CA PHE A 97 -0.69 5.97 -0.85
C PHE A 97 -1.40 4.66 -1.22
N LEU A 98 -1.59 4.38 -2.51
CA LEU A 98 -2.20 3.12 -2.98
C LEU A 98 -1.34 1.91 -2.63
N TYR A 99 -0.01 2.01 -2.68
CA TYR A 99 0.91 0.95 -2.24
C TYR A 99 0.73 0.61 -0.76
N GLY A 100 0.45 1.59 0.10
CA GLY A 100 0.18 1.35 1.52
C GLY A 100 -1.09 0.52 1.75
N TRP A 101 -2.18 0.86 1.04
CA TRP A 101 -3.41 0.06 1.06
C TRP A 101 -3.20 -1.32 0.46
N TYR A 102 -2.49 -1.42 -0.66
CA TYR A 102 -2.13 -2.70 -1.27
C TYR A 102 -1.40 -3.60 -0.26
N ALA A 103 -0.39 -3.08 0.44
CA ALA A 103 0.34 -3.82 1.46
C ALA A 103 -0.59 -4.25 2.61
N ALA A 104 -1.41 -3.34 3.15
CA ALA A 104 -2.34 -3.67 4.24
C ALA A 104 -3.32 -4.79 3.85
N LEU A 105 -3.91 -4.72 2.67
CA LEU A 105 -4.91 -5.68 2.22
C LEU A 105 -4.32 -7.05 1.97
N ILE A 106 -3.16 -7.11 1.30
CA ILE A 106 -2.53 -8.38 0.96
C ILE A 106 -1.87 -8.99 2.20
N PHE A 107 -0.97 -8.25 2.84
CA PHE A 107 -0.26 -8.75 4.02
C PHE A 107 -1.20 -8.92 5.21
N GLY A 108 -1.94 -7.89 5.57
CA GLY A 108 -2.87 -7.93 6.72
C GLY A 108 -4.02 -8.91 6.49
N GLY A 109 -4.56 -8.98 5.27
CA GLY A 109 -5.60 -9.94 4.92
C GLY A 109 -5.11 -11.39 4.98
N LEU A 110 -3.90 -11.65 4.46
CA LEU A 110 -3.27 -12.98 4.54
C LEU A 110 -2.95 -13.37 5.97
N PHE A 111 -2.39 -12.44 6.77
CA PHE A 111 -2.14 -12.65 8.20
C PHE A 111 -3.42 -13.05 8.92
N ASN A 112 -4.50 -12.29 8.74
CA ASN A 112 -5.79 -12.59 9.34
C ASN A 112 -6.35 -13.94 8.86
N ALA A 113 -6.17 -14.30 7.58
CA ALA A 113 -6.61 -15.59 7.04
C ALA A 113 -5.85 -16.79 7.64
N ILE A 114 -4.53 -16.67 7.85
CA ILE A 114 -3.69 -17.71 8.45
C ILE A 114 -3.99 -17.82 9.95
N ALA A 115 -4.00 -16.71 10.68
CA ALA A 115 -4.27 -16.68 12.12
C ALA A 115 -5.64 -17.28 12.48
N ASN A 116 -6.65 -17.08 11.63
CA ASN A 116 -7.98 -17.68 11.82
C ASN A 116 -8.03 -19.20 11.54
N ARG A 117 -7.07 -19.77 10.79
CA ARG A 117 -7.01 -21.21 10.51
C ARG A 117 -6.42 -22.01 11.66
N GLU A 118 -5.42 -21.47 12.37
CA GLU A 118 -4.81 -22.14 13.51
C GLU A 118 -5.80 -22.35 14.67
N VAL A 119 -6.81 -21.50 14.79
CA VAL A 119 -7.84 -21.59 15.83
C VAL A 119 -8.91 -22.64 15.51
N LYS A 120 -8.90 -23.24 14.31
CA LYS A 120 -9.91 -24.21 13.86
C LYS A 120 -9.51 -25.68 14.04
N LEU A 121 -8.32 -25.94 14.59
CA LEU A 121 -7.81 -27.26 15.04
C LEU A 121 -8.02 -27.41 16.55
#